data_AF-A0A3R6Y0G6-F1
#
_entry.id   AF-A0A3R6Y0G6-F1
#
_cell.length_a   1.000
_cell.length_b   1.000
_cell.length_c   1.000
_cell.angle_alpha   90.00
_cell.angle_beta   90.00
_cell.angle_gamma   90.00
#
_symmetry.space_group_name_H-M   'P 1'
#
loop_
_entity.id
_entity.type
_entity.pdbx_description
1 polymer ?
#
loop_
_entity_poly.entity_id
_entity_poly.type
_entity_poly.pdbx_seq_one_letter_code
_entity_poly.pdbx_strand_id
1 'polypeptide(L)'
;MRLINQRTGVEGDALKLLYGVANSESADGSWIDLMRILLSYLQDERPAVAKMAWDCLYRSLMVPGVKIASRVWKECFEEIIYTLDDRSRYVEYSLDTRDMSLYSTTLLSKVFLYNIHTLAELDCFDDLWLNVLKRLATKLQTPHTAQHVEVYETTLHSLHNLLVVMTAEGIFDQHANLLEVSHDVIRTISPHVMQTLGGRPDDDVARDDPDIGSGDVPSDVGGPDHSA
;
A
#
# COMPACT_ATOMS: atom_id res chain seq x y z
N MET A 1 30.69 -5.48 -3.80
CA MET A 1 31.20 -4.73 -4.96
C MET A 1 30.01 -4.15 -5.72
N ARG A 2 29.98 -2.84 -6.03
CA ARG A 2 29.05 -2.30 -7.04
C ARG A 2 29.66 -2.57 -8.41
N LEU A 3 29.12 -3.55 -9.15
CA LEU A 3 29.61 -3.92 -10.49
C LEU A 3 29.28 -2.85 -11.57
N ILE A 4 28.35 -1.94 -11.26
CA ILE A 4 27.80 -0.95 -12.19
C ILE A 4 28.23 0.46 -11.74
N ASN A 5 29.52 0.79 -11.96
CA ASN A 5 30.07 2.12 -11.64
C ASN A 5 30.79 2.77 -12.84
N GLN A 6 30.47 2.33 -14.06
CA GLN A 6 30.91 2.96 -15.31
C GLN A 6 29.71 3.65 -15.96
N ARG A 7 29.89 4.89 -16.44
CA ARG A 7 28.90 5.65 -17.22
C ARG A 7 28.81 5.08 -18.64
N THR A 8 28.13 3.97 -18.81
CA THR A 8 28.01 3.26 -20.10
C THR A 8 26.63 2.64 -20.13
N GLY A 9 25.77 3.05 -21.08
CA GLY A 9 24.31 2.77 -21.15
C GLY A 9 23.85 1.30 -21.10
N VAL A 10 24.78 0.39 -20.88
CA VAL A 10 24.66 -1.02 -20.51
C VAL A 10 23.96 -1.23 -19.17
N GLU A 11 23.83 -0.22 -18.27
CA GLU A 11 23.25 -0.44 -16.94
C GLU A 11 21.78 -0.86 -17.01
N GLY A 12 21.03 -0.27 -17.93
CA GLY A 12 19.64 -0.68 -18.19
C GLY A 12 19.54 -2.09 -18.77
N ASP A 13 20.52 -2.54 -19.56
CA ASP A 13 20.57 -3.90 -20.08
C ASP A 13 21.01 -4.91 -19.01
N ALA A 14 21.91 -4.51 -18.10
CA ALA A 14 22.27 -5.30 -16.93
C ALA A 14 21.08 -5.50 -15.97
N LEU A 15 20.25 -4.47 -15.74
CA LEU A 15 19.01 -4.60 -14.96
C LEU A 15 17.97 -5.49 -15.67
N LYS A 16 17.82 -5.41 -17.00
CA LYS A 16 16.99 -6.35 -17.77
C LYS A 16 17.49 -7.79 -17.67
N LEU A 17 18.81 -8.01 -17.72
CA LEU A 17 19.40 -9.34 -17.54
C LEU A 17 19.17 -9.87 -16.12
N LEU A 18 19.38 -9.06 -15.08
CA LEU A 18 19.07 -9.42 -13.69
C LEU A 18 17.59 -9.77 -13.51
N TYR A 19 16.69 -8.97 -14.09
CA TYR A 19 15.26 -9.27 -14.12
C TYR A 19 14.93 -10.57 -14.85
N GLY A 20 15.57 -10.83 -15.99
CA GLY A 20 15.40 -12.06 -16.76
C GLY A 20 15.87 -13.31 -15.99
N VAL A 21 17.00 -13.23 -15.28
CA VAL A 21 17.47 -14.31 -14.39
C VAL A 21 16.53 -14.48 -13.20
N ALA A 22 16.12 -13.40 -12.54
CA ALA A 22 15.23 -13.43 -11.37
C ALA A 22 13.84 -14.01 -11.65
N ASN A 23 13.42 -14.06 -12.91
CA ASN A 23 12.14 -14.61 -13.35
C ASN A 23 12.31 -15.86 -14.23
N SER A 24 13.38 -16.62 -14.01
CA SER A 24 13.61 -17.93 -14.62
C SER A 24 13.97 -18.97 -13.54
N GLU A 25 13.98 -20.25 -13.93
CA GLU A 25 14.43 -21.36 -13.08
C GLU A 25 15.88 -21.19 -12.59
N SER A 26 16.68 -20.34 -13.26
CA SER A 26 18.06 -20.01 -12.84
C SER A 26 18.13 -19.20 -11.54
N ALA A 27 17.01 -18.65 -11.05
CA ALA A 27 16.96 -17.97 -9.76
C ALA A 27 16.80 -18.93 -8.56
N ASP A 28 16.64 -20.24 -8.77
CA ASP A 28 16.52 -21.18 -7.65
C ASP A 28 17.75 -21.09 -6.73
N GLY A 29 17.50 -21.19 -5.43
CA GLY A 29 18.50 -20.98 -4.37
C GLY A 29 19.14 -19.58 -4.28
N SER A 30 18.86 -18.64 -5.20
CA SER A 30 19.51 -17.31 -5.26
C SER A 30 18.55 -16.13 -5.48
N TRP A 31 17.24 -16.38 -5.55
CA TRP A 31 16.23 -15.36 -5.83
C TRP A 31 16.26 -14.18 -4.83
N ILE A 32 16.43 -14.44 -3.53
CA ILE A 32 16.58 -13.39 -2.52
C ILE A 32 17.85 -12.54 -2.77
N ASP A 33 18.98 -13.14 -3.19
CA ASP A 33 20.17 -12.37 -3.55
C ASP A 33 19.94 -11.46 -4.76
N LEU A 34 19.17 -11.91 -5.75
CA LEU A 34 18.78 -11.08 -6.89
C LEU A 34 17.87 -9.92 -6.44
N MET A 35 16.94 -10.15 -5.51
CA MET A 35 16.12 -9.08 -4.91
C MET A 35 16.99 -8.12 -4.06
N ARG A 36 17.95 -8.62 -3.27
CA ARG A 36 18.95 -7.83 -2.50
C ARG A 36 19.74 -6.92 -3.44
N ILE A 37 20.13 -7.41 -4.63
CA ILE A 37 20.83 -6.64 -5.67
C ILE A 37 19.93 -5.56 -6.27
N LEU A 38 18.71 -5.89 -6.72
CA LEU A 38 17.77 -4.90 -7.27
C LEU A 38 17.46 -3.79 -6.26
N LEU A 39 17.20 -4.15 -4.99
CA LEU A 39 17.00 -3.22 -3.87
C LEU A 39 18.21 -2.29 -3.63
N SER A 40 19.43 -2.69 -4.01
CA SER A 40 20.61 -1.82 -3.89
C SER A 40 20.66 -0.72 -4.96
N TYR A 41 20.02 -0.92 -6.12
CA TYR A 41 19.98 0.05 -7.22
C TYR A 41 18.87 1.11 -7.08
N LEU A 42 17.92 0.94 -6.16
CA LEU A 42 16.97 2.00 -5.77
C LEU A 42 17.68 3.24 -5.18
N GLN A 43 18.94 3.11 -4.78
CA GLN A 43 19.81 4.20 -4.30
C GLN A 43 20.91 4.59 -5.31
N ASP A 44 20.68 4.35 -6.61
CA ASP A 44 21.56 4.82 -7.68
C ASP A 44 21.33 6.32 -7.94
N GLU A 45 22.41 7.09 -8.10
CA GLU A 45 22.37 8.54 -8.34
C GLU A 45 21.66 8.95 -9.64
N ARG A 46 21.37 7.98 -10.53
CA ARG A 46 20.69 8.20 -11.80
C ARG A 46 19.22 7.79 -11.67
N PRO A 47 18.24 8.74 -11.68
CA PRO A 47 16.83 8.44 -11.48
C PRO A 47 16.26 7.39 -12.44
N ALA A 48 16.75 7.33 -13.68
CA ALA A 48 16.36 6.32 -14.66
C ALA A 48 16.78 4.89 -14.27
N VAL A 49 17.94 4.73 -13.62
CA VAL A 49 18.45 3.42 -13.16
C VAL A 49 17.70 3.01 -11.89
N ALA A 50 17.52 3.92 -10.93
CA ALA A 50 16.73 3.67 -9.73
C ALA A 50 15.28 3.29 -10.05
N LYS A 51 14.64 4.00 -10.98
CA LYS A 51 13.28 3.68 -11.47
C LYS A 51 13.22 2.32 -12.17
N MET A 52 14.18 2.00 -13.04
CA MET A 52 14.21 0.70 -13.70
C MET A 52 14.43 -0.45 -12.71
N ALA A 53 15.28 -0.25 -11.70
CA ALA A 53 15.49 -1.21 -10.63
C ALA A 53 14.22 -1.43 -9.78
N TRP A 54 13.46 -0.36 -9.50
CA TRP A 54 12.13 -0.46 -8.89
C TRP A 54 11.16 -1.26 -9.78
N ASP A 55 11.05 -0.93 -11.07
CA ASP A 55 10.16 -1.63 -12.00
C ASP A 55 10.50 -3.13 -12.09
N CYS A 56 11.78 -3.49 -12.14
CA CYS A 56 12.26 -4.87 -12.13
C CYS A 56 11.97 -5.58 -10.80
N LEU A 57 12.20 -4.91 -9.65
CA LEU A 57 11.92 -5.45 -8.32
C LEU A 57 10.43 -5.70 -8.15
N TYR A 58 9.60 -4.67 -8.31
CA TYR A 58 8.14 -4.75 -8.14
C TYR A 58 7.52 -5.82 -9.03
N ARG A 59 7.94 -5.93 -10.31
CA ARG A 59 7.44 -6.99 -11.21
C ARG A 59 7.83 -8.39 -10.74
N SER A 60 9.08 -8.59 -10.30
CA SER A 60 9.55 -9.88 -9.79
C SER A 60 8.84 -10.31 -8.50
N LEU A 61 8.38 -9.34 -7.69
CA LEU A 61 7.60 -9.60 -6.47
C LEU A 61 6.10 -9.78 -6.72
N MET A 62 5.54 -9.14 -7.75
CA MET A 62 4.11 -9.22 -8.06
C MET A 62 3.75 -10.37 -8.99
N VAL A 63 4.63 -10.75 -9.92
CA VAL A 63 4.43 -11.89 -10.82
C VAL A 63 5.78 -12.59 -11.02
N PRO A 64 6.25 -13.38 -10.03
CA PRO A 64 7.48 -14.13 -10.17
C PRO A 64 7.36 -15.13 -11.34
N GLY A 65 8.40 -15.23 -12.17
CA GLY A 65 8.41 -16.18 -13.30
C GLY A 65 8.41 -17.67 -12.91
N VAL A 66 8.61 -17.98 -11.63
CA VAL A 66 8.61 -19.34 -11.05
C VAL A 66 7.87 -19.33 -9.71
N LYS A 67 7.29 -20.47 -9.28
CA LYS A 67 6.58 -20.53 -7.98
C LYS A 67 7.57 -20.37 -6.82
N ILE A 68 7.45 -19.27 -6.08
CA ILE A 68 8.22 -19.00 -4.86
C ILE A 68 7.56 -19.71 -3.67
N ALA A 69 8.36 -20.38 -2.84
CA ALA A 69 7.88 -21.07 -1.63
C ALA A 69 7.52 -20.07 -0.51
N SER A 70 6.54 -20.40 0.33
CA SER A 70 6.08 -19.57 1.46
C SER A 70 7.23 -19.10 2.37
N ARG A 71 8.18 -19.98 2.69
CA ARG A 71 9.37 -19.63 3.46
C ARG A 71 10.26 -18.57 2.78
N VAL A 72 10.42 -18.63 1.46
CA VAL A 72 11.20 -17.64 0.70
C VAL A 72 10.46 -16.30 0.67
N TRP A 73 9.12 -16.31 0.65
CA TRP A 73 8.35 -15.08 0.86
C TRP A 73 8.58 -14.44 2.22
N LYS A 74 8.64 -15.23 3.31
CA LYS A 74 9.01 -14.71 4.64
C LYS A 74 10.37 -14.00 4.61
N GLU A 75 11.38 -14.67 4.07
CA GLU A 75 12.74 -14.11 3.91
C GLU A 75 12.71 -12.83 3.03
N CYS A 76 11.85 -12.78 2.00
CA CYS A 76 11.64 -11.58 1.18
C CYS A 76 11.02 -10.41 1.96
N PHE A 77 10.05 -10.67 2.85
CA PHE A 77 9.50 -9.62 3.70
C PHE A 77 10.56 -9.06 4.63
N GLU A 78 11.29 -9.93 5.32
CA GLU A 78 12.32 -9.56 6.29
C GLU A 78 13.51 -8.82 5.66
N GLU A 79 14.02 -9.30 4.53
CA GLU A 79 15.25 -8.77 3.96
C GLU A 79 15.06 -7.69 2.89
N ILE A 80 13.92 -7.68 2.19
CA ILE A 80 13.68 -6.78 1.05
C ILE A 80 12.66 -5.71 1.42
N ILE A 81 11.45 -6.12 1.80
CA ILE A 81 10.32 -5.20 2.00
C ILE A 81 10.51 -4.36 3.27
N TYR A 82 10.87 -4.99 4.38
CA TYR A 82 11.16 -4.31 5.64
C TYR A 82 12.41 -3.43 5.52
N THR A 83 13.47 -3.89 4.86
CA THR A 83 14.65 -3.06 4.56
C THR A 83 14.31 -1.82 3.74
N LEU A 84 13.44 -1.92 2.72
CA LEU A 84 12.98 -0.74 1.97
C LEU A 84 12.15 0.20 2.85
N ASP A 85 11.28 -0.37 3.70
CA ASP A 85 10.46 0.40 4.63
C ASP A 85 11.30 1.16 5.66
N ASP A 86 12.31 0.51 6.23
CA ASP A 86 13.24 1.14 7.18
C ASP A 86 14.04 2.25 6.48
N ARG A 87 14.55 2.02 5.27
CA ARG A 87 15.17 3.09 4.45
C ARG A 87 14.25 4.27 4.18
N SER A 88 12.93 4.04 3.98
CA SER A 88 11.95 5.12 3.79
C SER A 88 11.82 6.06 5.00
N ARG A 89 12.19 5.58 6.20
CA ARG A 89 12.10 6.34 7.46
C ARG A 89 13.35 7.18 7.77
N TYR A 90 14.53 6.76 7.30
CA TYR A 90 15.80 7.40 7.66
C TYR A 90 16.17 8.66 6.84
N VAL A 91 15.52 8.89 5.69
CA VAL A 91 15.90 9.96 4.76
C VAL A 91 14.95 11.16 4.91
N GLU A 92 14.85 11.79 6.07
CA GLU A 92 13.77 12.79 6.35
C GLU A 92 13.71 14.06 5.45
N TYR A 93 14.65 14.27 4.51
CA TYR A 93 14.86 15.58 3.87
C TYR A 93 15.03 15.60 2.33
N SER A 94 14.52 14.62 1.58
CA SER A 94 14.54 14.67 0.09
C SER A 94 13.19 14.32 -0.56
N LEU A 95 13.02 14.73 -1.83
CA LEU A 95 11.87 14.33 -2.66
C LEU A 95 11.82 12.80 -2.87
N ASP A 96 12.98 12.16 -3.00
CA ASP A 96 13.12 10.71 -3.17
C ASP A 96 12.54 9.91 -1.99
N THR A 97 12.47 10.51 -0.80
CA THR A 97 11.89 9.90 0.41
C THR A 97 10.39 9.66 0.30
N ARG A 98 9.68 10.58 -0.36
CA ARG A 98 8.23 10.44 -0.58
C ARG A 98 7.96 9.26 -1.51
N ASP A 99 8.68 9.20 -2.61
CA ASP A 99 8.56 8.12 -3.59
C ASP A 99 9.00 6.77 -2.98
N MET A 100 10.09 6.73 -2.20
CA MET A 100 10.51 5.55 -1.45
C MET A 100 9.49 5.13 -0.36
N SER A 101 8.77 6.09 0.23
CA SER A 101 7.67 5.80 1.17
C SER A 101 6.44 5.21 0.47
N LEU A 102 6.08 5.70 -0.71
CA LEU A 102 5.02 5.12 -1.55
C LEU A 102 5.41 3.72 -2.04
N TYR A 103 6.68 3.52 -2.40
CA TYR A 103 7.22 2.20 -2.77
C TYR A 103 7.15 1.21 -1.61
N SER A 104 7.55 1.58 -0.39
CA SER A 104 7.46 0.66 0.75
C SER A 104 6.02 0.36 1.15
N THR A 105 5.12 1.36 1.17
CA THR A 105 3.68 1.14 1.34
C THR A 105 3.12 0.21 0.27
N THR A 106 3.52 0.38 -1.00
CA THR A 106 3.09 -0.46 -2.12
C THR A 106 3.56 -1.90 -1.99
N LEU A 107 4.82 -2.14 -1.57
CA LEU A 107 5.31 -3.50 -1.36
C LEU A 107 4.64 -4.15 -0.15
N LEU A 108 4.56 -3.44 0.98
CA LEU A 108 3.91 -3.92 2.21
C LEU A 108 2.46 -4.34 1.98
N SER A 109 1.70 -3.62 1.15
CA SER A 109 0.29 -3.94 0.88
C SER A 109 0.10 -4.88 -0.29
N LYS A 110 0.62 -4.57 -1.48
CA LYS A 110 0.29 -5.33 -2.71
C LYS A 110 0.95 -6.69 -2.76
N VAL A 111 2.22 -6.82 -2.34
CA VAL A 111 2.91 -8.11 -2.33
C VAL A 111 2.31 -9.02 -1.25
N PHE A 112 1.87 -8.45 -0.12
CA PHE A 112 1.17 -9.21 0.92
C PHE A 112 -0.18 -9.74 0.42
N LEU A 113 -1.02 -8.86 -0.15
CA LEU A 113 -2.32 -9.25 -0.70
C LEU A 113 -2.21 -10.26 -1.84
N TYR A 114 -1.28 -10.04 -2.77
CA TYR A 114 -1.13 -10.92 -3.93
C TYR A 114 -0.72 -12.35 -3.52
N ASN A 115 0.05 -12.48 -2.44
CA ASN A 115 0.53 -13.77 -1.94
C ASN A 115 -0.23 -14.25 -0.69
N ILE A 116 -1.37 -13.65 -0.34
CA ILE A 116 -2.03 -13.80 0.97
C ILE A 116 -2.23 -15.27 1.38
N HIS A 117 -2.73 -16.13 0.49
CA HIS A 117 -2.92 -17.56 0.79
C HIS A 117 -1.60 -18.30 0.99
N THR A 118 -0.57 -18.00 0.17
CA THR A 118 0.78 -18.58 0.33
C THR A 118 1.48 -18.08 1.59
N LEU A 119 1.14 -16.90 2.08
CA LEU A 119 1.61 -16.38 3.36
C LEU A 119 0.86 -17.00 4.55
N ALA A 120 -0.44 -17.22 4.42
CA ALA A 120 -1.27 -17.87 5.46
C ALA A 120 -0.87 -19.34 5.72
N GLU A 121 -0.18 -20.00 4.77
CA GLU A 121 0.46 -21.30 4.97
C GLU A 121 1.66 -21.28 5.95
N LEU A 122 2.10 -20.11 6.44
CA LEU A 122 3.23 -19.99 7.38
C LEU A 122 2.79 -20.15 8.83
N ASP A 123 3.51 -20.99 9.59
CA ASP A 123 3.35 -21.14 11.05
C ASP A 123 3.49 -19.81 11.82
N CYS A 124 4.16 -18.81 11.24
CA CYS A 124 4.37 -17.47 11.79
C CYS A 124 3.59 -16.37 11.04
N PHE A 125 2.46 -16.71 10.41
CA PHE A 125 1.65 -15.75 9.65
C PHE A 125 1.20 -14.56 10.51
N ASP A 126 0.71 -14.80 11.74
CA ASP A 126 0.25 -13.76 12.67
C ASP A 126 1.33 -12.70 12.93
N ASP A 127 2.57 -13.14 13.21
CA ASP A 127 3.72 -12.25 13.41
C ASP A 127 4.06 -11.47 12.13
N LEU A 128 4.02 -12.12 10.96
CA LEU A 128 4.28 -11.48 9.67
C LEU A 128 3.23 -10.38 9.40
N TRP A 129 1.96 -10.72 9.52
CA TRP A 129 0.84 -9.80 9.36
C TRP A 129 0.92 -8.63 10.34
N LEU A 130 1.09 -8.90 11.64
CA LEU A 130 1.15 -7.84 12.65
C LEU A 130 2.36 -6.92 12.44
N ASN A 131 3.47 -7.41 11.87
CA ASN A 131 4.60 -6.57 11.51
C ASN A 131 4.33 -5.69 10.28
N VAL A 132 3.66 -6.20 9.23
CA VAL A 132 3.16 -5.40 8.10
C VAL A 132 2.20 -4.32 8.59
N LEU A 133 1.24 -4.70 9.43
CA LEU A 133 0.23 -3.82 10.02
C LEU A 133 0.87 -2.70 10.85
N LYS A 134 1.79 -3.02 11.77
CA LYS A 134 2.54 -2.04 12.57
C LYS A 134 3.29 -1.05 11.67
N ARG A 135 4.02 -1.54 10.65
CA ARG A 135 4.80 -0.69 9.74
C ARG A 135 3.93 0.32 9.00
N LEU A 136 2.78 -0.10 8.48
CA LEU A 136 1.81 0.78 7.84
C LEU A 136 1.16 1.75 8.83
N ALA A 137 0.71 1.27 10.00
CA ALA A 137 0.11 2.11 11.02
C ALA A 137 1.06 3.22 11.51
N THR A 138 2.35 2.93 11.70
CA THR A 138 3.36 3.92 12.09
C THR A 138 3.57 5.00 11.02
N LYS A 139 3.42 4.69 9.72
CA LYS A 139 3.46 5.73 8.67
C LYS A 139 2.31 6.73 8.75
N LEU A 140 1.18 6.34 9.35
CA LEU A 140 0.03 7.22 9.58
C LEU A 140 0.20 8.13 10.81
N GLN A 141 1.31 8.00 11.56
CA GLN A 141 1.67 8.95 12.63
C GLN A 141 2.37 10.20 12.10
N THR A 142 2.88 10.19 10.85
CA THR A 142 3.52 11.35 10.24
C THR A 142 2.50 12.48 10.04
N PRO A 143 2.81 13.75 10.40
CA PRO A 143 1.86 14.84 10.29
C PRO A 143 1.31 15.04 8.88
N HIS A 144 0.01 15.35 8.79
CA HIS A 144 -0.68 15.75 7.57
C HIS A 144 -0.18 17.10 7.05
N THR A 145 1.00 17.11 6.43
CA THR A 145 1.49 18.23 5.62
C THR A 145 1.23 17.96 4.14
N ALA A 146 1.22 19.02 3.32
CA ALA A 146 1.04 18.90 1.87
C ALA A 146 2.09 18.00 1.18
N GLN A 147 3.24 17.75 1.82
CA GLN A 147 4.29 16.87 1.31
C GLN A 147 4.07 15.38 1.64
N HIS A 148 3.27 15.08 2.68
CA HIS A 148 3.01 13.71 3.17
C HIS A 148 1.58 13.24 2.96
N VAL A 149 0.64 14.11 2.58
CA VAL A 149 -0.78 13.78 2.35
C VAL A 149 -0.98 12.58 1.41
N GLU A 150 -0.28 12.55 0.27
CA GLU A 150 -0.34 11.45 -0.70
C GLU A 150 0.14 10.11 -0.10
N VAL A 151 1.19 10.15 0.73
CA VAL A 151 1.73 8.97 1.42
C VAL A 151 0.75 8.49 2.48
N TYR A 152 0.15 9.41 3.25
CA TYR A 152 -0.85 9.09 4.25
C TYR A 152 -2.09 8.45 3.60
N GLU A 153 -2.69 9.10 2.60
CA GLU A 153 -3.90 8.62 1.93
C GLU A 153 -3.68 7.25 1.28
N THR A 154 -2.57 7.08 0.56
CA THR A 154 -2.18 5.78 -0.03
C THR A 154 -1.99 4.71 1.04
N THR A 155 -1.40 5.05 2.18
CA THR A 155 -1.17 4.11 3.29
C THR A 155 -2.47 3.76 4.00
N LEU A 156 -3.36 4.73 4.24
CA LEU A 156 -4.66 4.53 4.89
C LEU A 156 -5.56 3.65 4.02
N HIS A 157 -5.66 3.95 2.72
CA HIS A 157 -6.40 3.13 1.76
C HIS A 157 -5.81 1.72 1.68
N SER A 158 -4.48 1.59 1.60
CA SER A 158 -3.81 0.28 1.61
C SER A 158 -4.13 -0.53 2.87
N LEU A 159 -4.15 0.12 4.04
CA LEU A 159 -4.45 -0.49 5.34
C LEU A 159 -5.90 -0.97 5.42
N HIS A 160 -6.85 -0.12 5.02
CA HIS A 160 -8.27 -0.49 4.93
C HIS A 160 -8.47 -1.68 3.98
N ASN A 161 -7.87 -1.65 2.79
CA ASN A 161 -7.98 -2.72 1.81
C ASN A 161 -7.38 -4.05 2.31
N LEU A 162 -6.28 -4.01 3.05
CA LEU A 162 -5.72 -5.21 3.70
C LEU A 162 -6.72 -5.85 4.68
N LEU A 163 -7.32 -5.06 5.57
CA LEU A 163 -8.31 -5.53 6.54
C LEU A 163 -9.57 -6.10 5.87
N VAL A 164 -10.10 -5.40 4.85
CA VAL A 164 -11.27 -5.85 4.10
C VAL A 164 -11.01 -7.16 3.38
N VAL A 165 -9.88 -7.29 2.66
CA VAL A 165 -9.56 -8.53 1.94
C VAL A 165 -9.26 -9.69 2.90
N MET A 166 -8.52 -9.48 3.99
CA MET A 166 -8.31 -10.53 5.00
C MET A 166 -9.61 -11.02 5.66
N THR A 167 -10.60 -10.14 5.78
CA THR A 167 -11.95 -10.50 6.25
C THR A 167 -12.72 -11.27 5.18
N ALA A 168 -12.71 -10.79 3.92
CA ALA A 168 -13.45 -11.40 2.82
C ALA A 168 -12.92 -12.80 2.43
N GLU A 169 -11.59 -12.99 2.49
CA GLU A 169 -10.92 -14.29 2.26
C GLU A 169 -11.00 -15.23 3.49
N GLY A 170 -11.69 -14.83 4.57
CA GLY A 170 -11.87 -15.65 5.78
C GLY A 170 -10.57 -15.96 6.53
N ILE A 171 -9.51 -15.17 6.33
CA ILE A 171 -8.21 -15.39 6.98
C ILE A 171 -8.31 -15.09 8.47
N PHE A 172 -9.02 -14.02 8.87
CA PHE A 172 -9.20 -13.72 10.29
C PHE A 172 -9.98 -14.80 11.06
N ASP A 173 -10.86 -15.56 10.40
CA ASP A 173 -11.60 -16.66 11.03
C ASP A 173 -10.73 -17.90 11.28
N GLN A 174 -9.63 -18.03 10.54
CA GLN A 174 -8.66 -19.12 10.67
C GLN A 174 -7.63 -18.87 11.79
N HIS A 175 -7.40 -17.61 12.16
CA HIS A 175 -6.37 -17.18 13.10
C HIS A 175 -6.98 -16.54 14.36
N ALA A 176 -6.98 -17.29 15.47
CA ALA A 176 -7.70 -16.93 16.70
C ALA A 176 -7.31 -15.53 17.23
N ASN A 177 -8.30 -14.66 17.41
CA ASN A 177 -8.18 -13.28 17.89
C ASN A 177 -7.36 -12.32 16.99
N LEU A 178 -6.90 -12.75 15.81
CA LEU A 178 -5.99 -11.95 14.98
C LEU A 178 -6.60 -10.60 14.55
N LEU A 179 -7.90 -10.56 14.26
CA LEU A 179 -8.65 -9.33 13.95
C LEU A 179 -8.71 -8.37 15.14
N GLU A 180 -8.97 -8.87 16.34
CA GLU A 180 -9.03 -8.06 17.57
C GLU A 180 -7.66 -7.46 17.89
N VAL A 181 -6.60 -8.27 17.85
CA VAL A 181 -5.21 -7.81 18.03
C VAL A 181 -4.82 -6.80 16.94
N SER A 182 -5.30 -6.96 15.71
CA SER A 182 -5.07 -6.00 14.63
C SER A 182 -5.71 -4.64 14.92
N HIS A 183 -6.97 -4.63 15.34
CA HIS A 183 -7.69 -3.43 15.75
C HIS A 183 -7.02 -2.74 16.94
N ASP A 184 -6.51 -3.50 17.92
CA ASP A 184 -5.80 -2.97 19.08
C ASP A 184 -4.45 -2.35 18.70
N VAL A 185 -3.69 -2.98 17.80
CA VAL A 185 -2.44 -2.42 17.24
C VAL A 185 -2.70 -1.10 16.53
N ILE A 186 -3.72 -1.02 15.66
CA ILE A 186 -4.08 0.22 14.96
C ILE A 186 -4.51 1.29 15.97
N ARG A 187 -5.36 0.96 16.94
CA ARG A 187 -5.82 1.90 17.97
C ARG A 187 -4.68 2.43 18.84
N THR A 188 -3.68 1.60 19.12
CA THR A 188 -2.50 1.98 19.92
C THR A 188 -1.55 2.90 19.15
N ILE A 189 -1.30 2.62 17.87
CA ILE A 189 -0.34 3.37 17.06
C ILE A 189 -0.97 4.65 16.49
N SER A 190 -2.16 4.54 15.89
CA SER A 190 -2.84 5.63 15.19
C SER A 190 -4.33 5.68 15.58
N PRO A 191 -4.66 6.20 16.79
CA PRO A 191 -6.04 6.21 17.30
C PRO A 191 -7.06 6.90 16.37
N HIS A 192 -6.62 7.92 15.64
CA HIS A 192 -7.45 8.67 14.69
C HIS A 192 -7.81 7.83 13.46
N VAL A 193 -6.88 7.02 12.94
CA VAL A 193 -7.12 6.09 11.83
C VAL A 193 -8.21 5.09 12.17
N MET A 194 -8.26 4.61 13.41
CA MET A 194 -9.30 3.67 13.85
C MET A 194 -10.71 4.28 13.80
N GLN A 195 -10.83 5.60 14.01
CA GLN A 195 -12.11 6.31 13.84
C GLN A 195 -12.50 6.41 12.37
N THR A 196 -11.54 6.67 11.48
CA THR A 196 -11.77 6.69 10.02
C THR A 196 -12.12 5.31 9.46
N LEU A 197 -11.46 4.24 9.93
CA LEU A 197 -11.76 2.86 9.53
C LEU A 197 -13.10 2.35 10.09
N GLY A 198 -13.55 2.88 11.23
CA GLY A 198 -14.86 2.59 11.81
C GLY A 198 -16.01 3.40 11.21
N GLY A 199 -15.72 4.42 10.40
CA GLY A 199 -16.71 5.19 9.67
C GLY A 199 -17.27 4.40 8.49
N ARG A 200 -18.57 4.12 8.50
CA ARG A 200 -19.26 3.58 7.32
C ARG A 200 -19.25 4.61 6.17
N PRO A 201 -19.14 4.19 4.90
CA PRO A 201 -19.24 5.11 3.75
C PRO A 201 -20.62 5.73 3.49
N ASP A 202 -21.60 5.61 4.41
CA ASP A 202 -23.02 5.91 4.15
C ASP A 202 -23.53 7.25 4.73
N ASP A 203 -22.76 7.95 5.58
CA ASP A 203 -23.26 9.14 6.31
C ASP A 203 -23.18 10.47 5.52
N ASP A 204 -22.51 10.51 4.36
CA ASP A 204 -22.29 11.73 3.56
C ASP A 204 -23.29 11.94 2.39
N VAL A 205 -24.36 11.14 2.28
CA VAL A 205 -25.39 11.28 1.21
C VAL A 205 -26.76 11.75 1.74
N ALA A 206 -26.80 12.33 2.95
CA ALA A 206 -28.05 12.80 3.54
C ALA A 206 -27.91 14.12 4.32
N ARG A 207 -27.75 15.24 3.61
CA ARG A 207 -28.40 16.56 3.85
C ARG A 207 -27.79 17.68 2.98
N ASP A 208 -28.40 17.92 1.83
CA ASP A 208 -28.59 19.31 1.35
C ASP A 208 -29.80 19.37 0.41
N ASP A 209 -31.00 19.33 0.99
CA ASP A 209 -32.27 19.66 0.31
C ASP A 209 -32.75 21.00 0.90
N PRO A 210 -32.62 22.13 0.16
CA PRO A 210 -33.12 23.41 0.63
C PRO A 210 -34.64 23.47 0.53
N ASP A 211 -35.28 23.51 1.70
CA ASP A 211 -36.71 23.72 1.93
C ASP A 211 -37.26 24.93 1.15
N ILE A 212 -37.93 24.68 0.02
CA ILE A 212 -38.78 25.68 -0.65
C ILE A 212 -40.19 25.56 -0.06
N GLY A 213 -40.38 26.26 1.05
CA GLY A 213 -41.66 26.34 1.75
C GLY A 213 -42.81 26.78 0.83
N SER A 214 -43.83 25.92 0.73
CA SER A 214 -45.08 26.25 0.05
C SER A 214 -45.91 27.21 0.92
N GLY A 215 -45.88 28.50 0.57
CA GLY A 215 -46.68 29.54 1.22
C GLY A 215 -47.99 29.83 0.48
N ASP A 216 -49.10 29.62 1.19
CA ASP A 216 -50.50 29.93 0.89
C ASP A 216 -50.84 30.86 -0.30
N VAL A 217 -51.71 30.37 -1.20
CA VAL A 217 -52.52 31.21 -2.10
C VAL A 217 -54.00 31.09 -1.69
N PRO A 218 -54.62 32.14 -1.14
CA PRO A 218 -56.05 32.13 -0.83
C PRO A 218 -56.90 32.10 -2.11
N SER A 219 -57.96 31.29 -2.10
CA SER A 219 -59.01 31.36 -3.11
C SER A 219 -60.05 32.40 -2.71
N ASP A 220 -60.37 33.35 -3.60
CA ASP A 220 -61.67 34.01 -3.58
C ASP A 220 -62.16 34.34 -5.00
N VAL A 221 -63.48 34.40 -5.15
CA VAL A 221 -64.20 34.31 -6.43
C VAL A 221 -65.00 35.58 -6.69
N GLY A 222 -64.80 36.21 -7.85
CA GLY A 222 -65.62 37.35 -8.27
C GLY A 222 -65.34 37.83 -9.69
N GLY A 223 -66.23 37.50 -10.63
CA GLY A 223 -66.51 38.37 -11.79
C GLY A 223 -67.63 39.36 -11.44
N PRO A 224 -68.27 40.04 -12.42
CA PRO A 224 -68.01 40.01 -13.86
C PRO A 224 -68.00 41.40 -14.55
N ASP A 225 -67.77 41.37 -15.86
CA ASP A 225 -68.37 42.23 -16.91
C ASP A 225 -67.99 43.73 -17.10
N HIS A 226 -68.18 44.17 -18.36
CA HIS A 226 -68.19 45.54 -18.89
C HIS A 226 -66.83 46.31 -18.97
N SER A 227 -66.49 47.05 -20.04
CA SER A 227 -67.25 47.45 -21.25
C SER A 227 -66.37 47.47 -22.52
N ALA A 228 -67.03 47.30 -23.67
CA ALA A 228 -67.00 48.30 -24.74
C ALA A 228 -68.41 48.91 -24.83
#